data_AF-A0A950BCG1-F1
#
_entry.id   AF-A0A950BCG1-F1
#
_cell.length_a   1.000
_cell.length_b   1.000
_cell.length_c   1.000
_cell.angle_alpha   90.00
_cell.angle_beta   90.00
_cell.angle_gamma   90.00
#
_symmetry.space_group_name_H-M   'P 1'
#
loop_
_entity.id
_entity.type
_entity.pdbx_description
1 polymer ?
#
loop_
_entity_poly.entity_id
_entity_poly.type
_entity_poly.pdbx_seq_one_letter_code
_entity_poly.pdbx_strand_id
1 'polypeptide(L)'
;MLFAAIPALAQYANEFVPAKLLHQGTTTKDIVGNGKVVVQVEVHSDGSHKAIKVISSTNPGDNAAAMEIAQNSTYRPAHRGSTPVTAFYDFTLQFHGKSVASAESEGSESGPSVPSGSLSGAASQVAALIRAGKYSDAKSKAQMELLSSPGDESLRQMLGVAAFDGGDYATAAAAFDKVGTIGQQFKPIAAQSLARAAVDVASSDPTKALDYAQKAVAIEPNTNSKYALGQAQLANKQYTDAIATLKQVHAAAFADPKTPTSAKVAIDTALMNAYLQTKDTQDMQAMAAEAKQLDPNSTLPGRVIGSGLLNAGVDAANAKNYDEAFKDFDQAAAGGDPEVAVTAYTQAAFLVARMDKPDYKRMQAYADKALALKPNDAAANFAEGIALTGQWASSHDDGTKKKAADALDKADQQAKAEGNEALS
;
A
#
# COMPACT_ATOMS: atom_id res chain seq x y z
N MET A 1 13.73 -30.95 -8.74
CA MET A 1 12.80 -30.22 -9.61
C MET A 1 12.73 -28.79 -9.09
N LEU A 2 12.96 -27.81 -9.98
CA LEU A 2 13.09 -26.38 -9.66
C LEU A 2 11.79 -25.83 -9.05
N PHE A 3 11.92 -25.10 -7.95
CA PHE A 3 10.89 -24.22 -7.43
C PHE A 3 10.78 -22.99 -8.35
N ALA A 4 9.66 -22.83 -9.04
CA ALA A 4 9.31 -21.56 -9.66
C ALA A 4 8.81 -20.61 -8.56
N ALA A 5 9.55 -19.53 -8.36
CA ALA A 5 9.13 -18.42 -7.51
C ALA A 5 7.83 -17.81 -8.05
N ILE A 6 6.85 -17.64 -7.18
CA ILE A 6 5.66 -16.85 -7.47
C ILE A 6 6.15 -15.41 -7.71
N PRO A 7 5.92 -14.80 -8.88
CA PRO A 7 6.21 -13.38 -9.05
C PRO A 7 5.29 -12.61 -8.11
N ALA A 8 5.89 -11.84 -7.20
CA ALA A 8 5.18 -10.81 -6.46
C ALA A 8 4.55 -9.86 -7.47
N LEU A 9 3.24 -9.99 -7.70
CA LEU A 9 2.47 -8.97 -8.39
C LEU A 9 2.46 -7.72 -7.51
N ALA A 10 3.44 -6.86 -7.80
CA ALA A 10 3.47 -5.44 -7.55
C ALA A 10 2.07 -4.85 -7.32
N GLN A 11 1.74 -4.56 -6.05
CA GLN A 11 0.61 -3.72 -5.63
C GLN A 11 0.76 -2.24 -6.04
N TYR A 12 1.48 -1.92 -7.11
CA TYR A 12 1.77 -0.54 -7.54
C TYR A 12 0.72 0.04 -8.52
N ALA A 13 -0.28 -0.74 -8.96
CA ALA A 13 -1.19 -0.32 -10.03
C ALA A 13 -2.24 0.74 -9.61
N ASN A 14 -2.45 0.98 -8.30
CA ASN A 14 -3.55 1.84 -7.81
C ASN A 14 -3.14 2.93 -6.81
N GLU A 15 -1.84 3.16 -6.57
CA GLU A 15 -1.40 4.22 -5.66
C GLU A 15 -1.68 5.59 -6.29
N PHE A 16 -2.57 6.37 -5.67
CA PHE A 16 -2.83 7.76 -6.07
C PHE A 16 -1.84 8.67 -5.35
N VAL A 17 -0.94 9.29 -6.10
CA VAL A 17 -0.03 10.32 -5.62
C VAL A 17 -0.67 11.68 -5.92
N PRO A 18 -0.98 12.52 -4.92
CA PRO A 18 -1.62 13.80 -5.16
C PRO A 18 -0.70 14.79 -5.92
N ALA A 19 -1.29 15.82 -6.51
CA ALA A 19 -0.55 16.92 -7.11
C ALA A 19 0.29 17.63 -6.04
N LYS A 20 1.47 18.13 -6.42
CA LYS A 20 2.42 18.72 -5.47
C LYS A 20 2.95 20.06 -5.98
N LEU A 21 3.02 21.07 -5.12
CA LEU A 21 3.73 22.31 -5.41
C LEU A 21 5.23 22.03 -5.59
N LEU A 22 5.81 22.52 -6.70
CA LEU A 22 7.24 22.46 -6.97
C LEU A 22 7.93 23.76 -6.56
N HIS A 23 7.42 24.89 -7.05
CA HIS A 23 7.93 26.20 -6.68
C HIS A 23 6.77 27.15 -6.38
N GLN A 24 6.81 27.78 -5.20
CA GLN A 24 5.90 28.88 -4.87
C GLN A 24 6.24 30.10 -5.73
N GLY A 25 5.22 30.65 -6.38
CA GLY A 25 5.31 31.88 -7.15
C GLY A 25 5.44 33.12 -6.27
N THR A 26 5.64 34.27 -6.90
CA THR A 26 5.66 35.57 -6.24
C THR A 26 4.39 36.36 -6.55
N THR A 27 4.14 37.39 -5.76
CA THR A 27 3.06 38.35 -5.96
C THR A 27 3.59 39.76 -6.12
N THR A 28 2.87 40.55 -6.92
CA THR A 28 3.00 42.00 -7.03
C THR A 28 1.90 42.73 -6.27
N LYS A 29 0.92 42.01 -5.70
CA LYS A 29 -0.13 42.58 -4.85
C LYS A 29 0.39 42.87 -3.46
N ASP A 30 -0.21 43.88 -2.84
CA ASP A 30 0.08 44.23 -1.46
C ASP A 30 -0.32 43.09 -0.52
N ILE A 31 0.58 42.79 0.42
CA ILE A 31 0.30 41.91 1.55
C ILE A 31 -0.08 42.80 2.73
N VAL A 32 -1.30 42.63 3.20
CA VAL A 32 -1.99 43.56 4.10
C VAL A 32 -1.71 43.22 5.58
N GLY A 33 -1.43 41.96 5.91
CA GLY A 33 -1.17 41.58 7.29
C GLY A 33 -0.79 40.12 7.51
N ASN A 34 -1.07 39.62 8.71
CA ASN A 34 -0.87 38.22 9.06
C ASN A 34 -2.15 37.43 8.77
N GLY A 35 -2.01 36.23 8.22
CA GLY A 35 -3.17 35.38 7.98
C GLY A 35 -2.85 34.12 7.18
N LYS A 36 -3.73 33.15 7.26
CA LYS A 36 -3.77 31.96 6.40
C LYS A 36 -4.81 32.15 5.29
N VAL A 37 -4.43 31.88 4.05
CA VAL A 37 -5.31 31.81 2.88
C VAL A 37 -5.10 30.46 2.19
N VAL A 38 -6.18 29.77 1.84
CA VAL A 38 -6.16 28.51 1.09
C VAL A 38 -6.76 28.73 -0.27
N VAL A 39 -6.00 28.44 -1.32
CA VAL A 39 -6.38 28.57 -2.72
C VAL A 39 -6.50 27.19 -3.35
N GLN A 40 -7.63 26.90 -3.99
CA GLN A 40 -7.78 25.70 -4.78
C GLN A 40 -7.17 25.91 -6.17
N VAL A 41 -6.26 25.02 -6.55
CA VAL A 41 -5.56 25.03 -7.83
C VAL A 41 -5.88 23.75 -8.59
N GLU A 42 -6.32 23.87 -9.83
CA GLU A 42 -6.46 22.72 -10.72
C GLU A 42 -5.13 22.46 -11.41
N VAL A 43 -4.55 21.28 -11.22
CA VAL A 43 -3.28 20.87 -11.84
C VAL A 43 -3.59 19.77 -12.85
N HIS A 44 -3.28 20.02 -14.12
CA HIS A 44 -3.54 19.12 -15.23
C HIS A 44 -2.46 18.04 -15.34
N SER A 45 -2.77 16.95 -16.05
CA SER A 45 -1.85 15.81 -16.25
C SER A 45 -0.53 16.18 -16.95
N ASP A 46 -0.46 17.30 -17.66
CA ASP A 46 0.74 17.81 -18.34
C ASP A 46 1.57 18.78 -17.47
N GLY A 47 1.11 19.07 -16.25
CA GLY A 47 1.76 20.00 -15.31
C GLY A 47 1.32 21.45 -15.46
N SER A 48 0.47 21.77 -16.44
CA SER A 48 -0.20 23.08 -16.50
C SER A 48 -1.21 23.22 -15.36
N HIS A 49 -1.51 24.45 -14.94
CA HIS A 49 -2.37 24.69 -13.79
C HIS A 49 -3.15 26.00 -13.86
N LYS A 50 -4.21 26.07 -13.04
CA LYS A 50 -5.06 27.24 -12.90
C LYS A 50 -5.49 27.43 -11.45
N ALA A 51 -5.22 28.60 -10.88
CA ALA A 51 -5.79 28.98 -9.59
C ALA A 51 -7.29 29.27 -9.77
N ILE A 52 -8.14 28.51 -9.08
CA ILE A 52 -9.60 28.53 -9.29
C ILE A 52 -10.27 29.53 -8.37
N LYS A 53 -10.06 29.39 -7.06
CA LYS A 53 -10.70 30.22 -6.04
C LYS A 53 -10.00 30.13 -4.70
N VAL A 54 -10.20 31.15 -3.86
CA VAL A 54 -9.94 31.06 -2.42
C VAL A 54 -11.04 30.22 -1.77
N ILE A 55 -10.67 29.16 -1.07
CA ILE A 55 -11.61 28.27 -0.37
C ILE A 55 -11.70 28.57 1.13
N SER A 56 -10.66 29.18 1.72
CA SER A 56 -10.68 29.64 3.10
C SER A 56 -9.69 30.78 3.28
N SER A 57 -10.02 31.76 4.12
CA SER A 57 -9.13 32.88 4.45
C SER A 57 -9.41 33.41 5.84
N THR A 58 -8.35 33.65 6.60
CA THR A 58 -8.39 34.33 7.91
C THR A 58 -8.06 35.82 7.79
N ASN A 59 -7.55 36.25 6.64
CA ASN A 59 -7.34 37.66 6.29
C ASN A 59 -7.72 37.89 4.82
N PRO A 60 -8.96 38.35 4.53
CA PRO A 60 -9.41 38.58 3.16
C PRO A 60 -8.57 39.61 2.39
N GLY A 61 -7.84 40.49 3.08
CA GLY A 61 -6.94 41.46 2.46
C GLY A 61 -5.82 40.81 1.63
N ASP A 62 -5.41 39.58 1.98
CA ASP A 62 -4.33 38.86 1.29
C ASP A 62 -4.83 37.93 0.17
N ASN A 63 -6.15 37.86 -0.08
CA ASN A 63 -6.74 36.93 -1.05
C ASN A 63 -6.24 37.16 -2.49
N ALA A 64 -6.09 38.43 -2.88
CA ALA A 64 -5.60 38.78 -4.21
C ALA A 64 -4.14 38.38 -4.40
N ALA A 65 -3.31 38.60 -3.36
CA ALA A 65 -1.93 38.15 -3.32
C ALA A 65 -1.86 36.61 -3.38
N ALA A 66 -2.68 35.92 -2.59
CA ALA A 66 -2.72 34.46 -2.56
C ALA A 66 -3.09 33.83 -3.91
N MET A 67 -4.11 34.36 -4.59
CA MET A 67 -4.52 33.89 -5.91
C MET A 67 -3.41 34.10 -6.95
N GLU A 68 -2.70 35.23 -6.91
CA GLU A 68 -1.58 35.51 -7.82
C GLU A 68 -0.38 34.60 -7.53
N ILE A 69 -0.04 34.38 -6.27
CA ILE A 69 1.01 33.41 -5.87
C ILE A 69 0.67 32.03 -6.41
N ALA A 70 -0.56 31.57 -6.20
CA ALA A 70 -1.00 30.25 -6.66
C ALA A 70 -0.94 30.12 -8.19
N GLN A 71 -1.29 31.19 -8.92
CA GLN A 71 -1.25 31.21 -10.37
C GLN A 71 0.19 31.26 -10.92
N ASN A 72 1.11 31.95 -10.24
CA ASN A 72 2.51 32.08 -10.62
C ASN A 72 3.41 30.95 -10.10
N SER A 73 2.85 30.00 -9.34
CA SER A 73 3.55 28.82 -8.84
C SER A 73 3.72 27.76 -9.92
N THR A 74 4.53 26.74 -9.66
CA THR A 74 4.63 25.55 -10.52
C THR A 74 4.26 24.30 -9.74
N TYR A 75 3.67 23.32 -10.42
CA TYR A 75 3.12 22.12 -9.80
C TYR A 75 3.54 20.87 -10.57
N ARG A 76 3.60 19.75 -9.85
CA ARG A 76 3.68 18.40 -10.41
C ARG A 76 2.27 17.82 -10.45
N PRO A 77 1.86 17.19 -11.57
CA PRO A 77 0.58 16.50 -11.67
C PRO A 77 0.40 15.43 -10.61
N ALA A 78 -0.85 15.15 -10.25
CA ALA A 78 -1.19 13.93 -9.54
C ALA A 78 -0.90 12.71 -10.44
N HIS A 79 -0.66 11.55 -9.84
CA HIS A 79 -0.43 10.30 -10.56
C HIS A 79 -1.33 9.19 -9.99
N ARG A 80 -1.74 8.26 -10.85
CA ARG A 80 -2.33 6.98 -10.45
C ARG A 80 -1.43 5.89 -11.00
N GLY A 81 -0.65 5.26 -10.13
CA GLY A 81 0.49 4.45 -10.57
C GLY A 81 1.47 5.31 -11.37
N SER A 82 1.79 4.91 -12.60
CA SER A 82 2.68 5.66 -13.51
C SER A 82 1.96 6.69 -14.38
N THR A 83 0.64 6.78 -14.34
CA THR A 83 -0.14 7.67 -15.23
C THR A 83 -0.42 9.01 -14.54
N PRO A 84 0.00 10.15 -15.11
CA PRO A 84 -0.37 11.46 -14.58
C PRO A 84 -1.86 11.75 -14.83
N VAL A 85 -2.52 12.37 -13.87
CA VAL A 85 -3.95 12.69 -13.89
C VAL A 85 -4.20 14.12 -13.43
N THR A 86 -5.27 14.73 -13.96
CA THR A 86 -5.74 16.04 -13.49
C THR A 86 -6.34 15.91 -12.09
N ALA A 87 -5.94 16.79 -11.17
CA ALA A 87 -6.45 16.81 -9.81
C ALA A 87 -6.42 18.24 -9.23
N PHE A 88 -7.21 18.45 -8.17
CA PHE A 88 -7.14 19.67 -7.39
C PHE A 88 -6.04 19.60 -6.33
N TYR A 89 -5.39 20.73 -6.10
CA TYR A 89 -4.39 20.96 -5.07
C TYR A 89 -4.82 22.16 -4.22
N ASP A 90 -4.99 21.92 -2.92
CA ASP A 90 -5.34 22.97 -1.97
C ASP A 90 -4.06 23.64 -1.45
N PHE A 91 -3.71 24.77 -2.07
CA PHE A 91 -2.51 25.52 -1.75
C PHE A 91 -2.75 26.45 -0.56
N THR A 92 -2.18 26.10 0.59
CA THR A 92 -2.25 26.92 1.80
C THR A 92 -1.05 27.87 1.89
N LEU A 93 -1.35 29.16 2.08
CA LEU A 93 -0.38 30.26 2.22
C LEU A 93 -0.55 30.90 3.59
N GLN A 94 0.54 31.03 4.33
CA GLN A 94 0.64 31.76 5.60
C GLN A 94 1.41 33.06 5.39
N PHE A 95 0.69 34.17 5.50
CA PHE A 95 1.22 35.52 5.46
C PHE A 95 1.71 35.92 6.86
N HIS A 96 2.94 36.42 6.91
CA HIS A 96 3.61 36.96 8.09
C HIS A 96 4.17 38.36 7.74
N GLY A 97 3.42 39.40 8.06
CA GLY A 97 3.75 40.78 7.70
C GLY A 97 3.82 40.94 6.19
N LYS A 98 5.01 41.25 5.66
CA LYS A 98 5.26 41.37 4.19
C LYS A 98 5.79 40.08 3.55
N SER A 99 5.81 38.97 4.27
CA SER A 99 6.37 37.70 3.80
C SER A 99 5.29 36.63 3.70
N VAL A 100 5.47 35.69 2.78
CA VAL A 100 4.54 34.58 2.58
C VAL A 100 5.30 33.27 2.72
N ALA A 101 4.95 32.50 3.74
CA ALA A 101 5.38 31.13 3.90
C ALA A 101 4.28 30.22 3.36
N SER A 102 4.62 29.21 2.55
CA SER A 102 3.68 28.12 2.31
C SER A 102 3.43 27.41 3.64
N ALA A 103 2.19 27.35 4.08
CA ALA A 103 1.84 26.39 5.10
C ALA A 103 1.31 25.17 4.40
N GLU A 104 1.92 24.03 4.64
CA GLU A 104 1.50 22.78 4.05
C GLU A 104 0.04 22.51 4.44
N SER A 105 -0.76 22.12 3.45
CA SER A 105 -2.10 21.59 3.65
C SER A 105 -2.03 20.50 4.72
N GLU A 106 -2.76 20.68 5.83
CA GLU A 106 -3.00 19.62 6.82
C GLU A 106 -3.75 18.49 6.11
N GLY A 107 -3.01 17.57 5.50
CA GLY A 107 -3.57 16.46 4.72
C GLY A 107 -2.68 15.86 3.63
N SER A 108 -1.45 16.34 3.40
CA SER A 108 -0.55 15.71 2.43
C SER A 108 0.88 15.67 2.96
N GLU A 109 1.49 14.49 2.88
CA GLU A 109 2.83 14.18 3.35
C GLU A 109 3.91 15.14 2.83
N SER A 110 4.76 15.59 3.77
CA SER A 110 6.14 16.05 3.60
C SER A 110 6.40 17.26 2.68
N GLY A 111 6.44 18.45 3.26
CA GLY A 111 7.39 19.47 2.83
C GLY A 111 8.71 19.42 3.63
N PRO A 112 9.72 20.21 3.20
CA PRO A 112 11.11 20.04 3.60
C PRO A 112 11.32 20.34 5.09
N SER A 113 11.67 19.30 5.84
CA SER A 113 11.75 19.29 7.30
C SER A 113 13.16 19.66 7.80
N VAL A 114 13.59 20.90 7.55
CA VAL A 114 14.93 21.37 7.93
C VAL A 114 14.87 22.50 8.99
N PRO A 115 14.99 22.17 10.28
CA PRO A 115 14.97 23.14 11.37
C PRO A 115 16.33 23.80 11.67
N SER A 116 16.29 25.01 12.24
CA SER A 116 17.42 25.84 12.65
C SER A 116 17.98 25.44 14.02
N GLY A 117 18.78 24.37 14.07
CA GLY A 117 19.59 23.97 15.23
C GLY A 117 21.10 24.15 15.00
N SER A 118 21.92 23.88 16.03
CA SER A 118 23.39 23.79 15.93
C SER A 118 23.81 22.57 15.11
N LEU A 119 23.72 22.68 13.79
CA LEU A 119 24.20 21.67 12.84
C LEU A 119 25.71 21.78 12.68
N SER A 120 26.39 20.68 12.39
CA SER A 120 27.77 20.76 11.89
C SER A 120 27.84 21.54 10.57
N GLY A 121 29.05 21.96 10.17
CA GLY A 121 29.24 22.64 8.89
C GLY A 121 28.78 21.79 7.70
N ALA A 122 29.09 20.49 7.71
CA ALA A 122 28.64 19.55 6.68
C ALA A 122 27.12 19.37 6.71
N ALA A 123 26.54 19.19 7.90
CA ALA A 123 25.09 19.06 8.07
C ALA A 123 24.34 20.32 7.60
N SER A 124 24.90 21.51 7.79
CA SER A 124 24.35 22.78 7.32
C SER A 124 24.32 22.88 5.78
N GLN A 125 25.33 22.33 5.10
CA GLN A 125 25.35 22.27 3.63
C GLN A 125 24.31 21.29 3.09
N VAL A 126 24.16 20.12 3.73
CA VAL A 126 23.12 19.14 3.38
C VAL A 126 21.73 19.74 3.61
N ALA A 127 21.51 20.40 4.74
CA ALA A 127 20.30 21.16 5.05
C ALA A 127 19.94 22.20 3.97
N ALA A 128 20.93 22.91 3.41
CA ALA A 128 20.69 23.84 2.32
C ALA A 128 20.24 23.14 1.02
N LEU A 129 20.79 21.96 0.70
CA LEU A 129 20.35 21.15 -0.43
C LEU A 129 18.93 20.62 -0.25
N ILE A 130 18.57 20.16 0.96
CA ILE A 130 17.20 19.72 1.28
C ILE A 130 16.21 20.87 1.13
N ARG A 131 16.51 22.06 1.66
CA ARG A 131 15.67 23.27 1.46
C ARG A 131 15.52 23.67 0.00
N ALA A 132 16.51 23.34 -0.83
CA ALA A 132 16.46 23.55 -2.28
C ALA A 132 15.72 22.42 -3.03
N GLY A 133 15.15 21.43 -2.33
CA GLY A 133 14.49 20.26 -2.92
C GLY A 133 15.43 19.25 -3.58
N LYS A 134 16.75 19.41 -3.40
CA LYS A 134 17.78 18.57 -4.04
C LYS A 134 18.12 17.36 -3.18
N TYR A 135 17.13 16.49 -2.95
CA TYR A 135 17.25 15.38 -1.99
C TYR A 135 18.29 14.34 -2.39
N SER A 136 18.41 14.02 -3.69
CA SER A 136 19.44 13.10 -4.19
C SER A 136 20.86 13.62 -3.97
N ASP A 137 21.08 14.92 -4.24
CA ASP A 137 22.37 15.58 -4.01
C ASP A 137 22.69 15.67 -2.53
N ALA A 138 21.69 16.03 -1.71
CA ALA A 138 21.80 16.09 -0.25
C ALA A 138 22.19 14.73 0.34
N LYS A 139 21.52 13.64 -0.09
CA LYS A 139 21.81 12.27 0.31
C LYS A 139 23.24 11.87 -0.06
N SER A 140 23.61 12.09 -1.32
CA SER A 140 24.94 11.72 -1.84
C SER A 140 26.05 12.48 -1.12
N LYS A 141 25.87 13.79 -0.88
CA LYS A 141 26.82 14.61 -0.12
C LYS A 141 26.92 14.13 1.33
N ALA A 142 25.80 13.88 2.01
CA ALA A 142 25.81 13.42 3.38
C ALA A 142 26.55 12.08 3.54
N GLN A 143 26.32 11.14 2.62
CA GLN A 143 27.00 9.84 2.60
C GLN A 143 28.52 9.99 2.41
N MET A 144 28.96 10.83 1.47
CA MET A 144 30.39 11.08 1.25
C MET A 144 31.06 11.73 2.48
N GLU A 145 30.44 12.75 3.06
CA GLU A 145 30.98 13.46 4.23
C GLU A 145 31.05 12.55 5.47
N LEU A 146 30.10 11.62 5.62
CA LEU A 146 30.11 10.61 6.69
C LEU A 146 31.25 9.59 6.55
N LEU A 147 31.88 9.43 5.38
CA LEU A 147 33.07 8.58 5.24
C LEU A 147 34.27 9.18 6.00
N SER A 148 34.40 10.51 5.98
CA SER A 148 35.47 11.22 6.69
C SER A 148 35.08 11.59 8.12
N SER A 149 33.78 11.66 8.42
CA SER A 149 33.25 12.03 9.74
C SER A 149 32.18 11.03 10.23
N PRO A 150 32.54 9.75 10.47
CA PRO A 150 31.55 8.71 10.78
C PRO A 150 30.83 8.90 12.13
N GLY A 151 31.33 9.78 13.00
CA GLY A 151 30.71 10.13 14.29
C GLY A 151 29.78 11.35 14.25
N ASP A 152 29.61 12.02 13.09
CA ASP A 152 28.76 13.21 13.01
C ASP A 152 27.27 12.84 13.00
N GLU A 153 26.67 12.82 14.19
CA GLU A 153 25.25 12.52 14.38
C GLU A 153 24.33 13.56 13.75
N SER A 154 24.75 14.83 13.66
CA SER A 154 23.95 15.89 13.06
C SER A 154 23.85 15.71 11.54
N LEU A 155 24.96 15.34 10.90
CA LEU A 155 25.02 15.01 9.49
C LEU A 155 24.26 13.72 9.18
N ARG A 156 24.34 12.73 10.06
CA ARG A 156 23.59 11.48 9.93
C ARG A 156 22.08 11.69 10.04
N GLN A 157 21.62 12.57 10.94
CA GLN A 157 20.20 12.96 10.98
C GLN A 157 19.78 13.67 9.68
N MET A 158 20.63 14.54 9.13
CA MET A 158 20.36 15.18 7.83
C MET A 158 20.36 14.20 6.65
N LEU A 159 21.17 13.14 6.69
CA LEU A 159 21.05 12.02 5.75
C LEU A 159 19.67 11.37 5.87
N GLY A 160 19.21 11.13 7.09
CA GLY A 160 17.88 10.60 7.38
C GLY A 160 16.78 11.45 6.74
N VAL A 161 16.82 12.76 6.97
CA VAL A 161 15.86 13.73 6.39
C VAL A 161 15.94 13.73 4.86
N ALA A 162 17.15 13.85 4.28
CA ALA A 162 17.32 13.88 2.83
C ALA A 162 16.83 12.59 2.15
N ALA A 163 17.07 11.44 2.77
CA ALA A 163 16.60 10.16 2.26
C ALA A 163 15.07 10.06 2.35
N PHE A 164 14.49 10.48 3.47
CA PHE A 164 13.05 10.46 3.68
C PHE A 164 12.31 11.37 2.69
N ASP A 165 12.73 12.63 2.55
CA ASP A 165 12.13 13.59 1.62
C ASP A 165 12.33 13.17 0.15
N GLY A 166 13.36 12.34 -0.11
CA GLY A 166 13.61 11.69 -1.40
C GLY A 166 12.87 10.36 -1.62
N GLY A 167 12.05 9.89 -0.67
CA GLY A 167 11.30 8.63 -0.74
C GLY A 167 12.09 7.36 -0.45
N ASP A 168 13.36 7.48 -0.04
CA ASP A 168 14.25 6.36 0.30
C ASP A 168 14.16 6.05 1.80
N TYR A 169 13.04 5.45 2.20
CA TYR A 169 12.72 5.18 3.61
C TYR A 169 13.68 4.16 4.25
N ALA A 170 14.22 3.24 3.46
CA ALA A 170 15.22 2.27 3.92
C ALA A 170 16.51 2.97 4.36
N THR A 171 17.04 3.89 3.54
CA THR A 171 18.21 4.69 3.91
C THR A 171 17.90 5.64 5.05
N ALA A 172 16.70 6.24 5.06
CA ALA A 172 16.28 7.15 6.13
C ALA A 172 16.26 6.46 7.50
N ALA A 173 15.60 5.30 7.59
CA ALA A 173 15.56 4.47 8.79
C ALA A 173 16.96 4.06 9.23
N ALA A 174 17.80 3.56 8.32
CA ALA A 174 19.17 3.15 8.64
C ALA A 174 20.06 4.31 9.13
N ALA A 175 19.79 5.53 8.68
CA ALA A 175 20.49 6.72 9.16
C ALA A 175 20.05 7.07 10.59
N PHE A 176 18.75 7.15 10.87
CA PHE A 176 18.24 7.45 12.21
C PHE A 176 18.54 6.34 13.23
N ASP A 177 18.57 5.08 12.81
CA ASP A 177 18.90 3.93 13.66
C ASP A 177 20.33 3.99 14.21
N LYS A 178 21.23 4.66 13.49
CA LYS A 178 22.64 4.82 13.86
C LYS A 178 22.92 6.10 14.64
N VAL A 179 21.90 6.83 15.06
CA VAL A 179 22.04 8.06 15.85
C VAL A 179 21.79 7.72 17.32
N GLY A 180 22.73 8.04 18.20
CA GLY A 180 22.60 7.72 19.63
C GLY A 180 21.49 8.52 20.32
N THR A 181 21.34 9.80 19.98
CA THR A 181 20.25 10.65 20.46
C THR A 181 19.60 11.42 19.32
N ILE A 182 18.34 11.11 19.03
CA ILE A 182 17.56 11.83 18.01
C ILE A 182 17.15 13.20 18.58
N GLY A 183 17.56 14.27 17.91
CA GLY A 183 17.15 15.63 18.24
C GLY A 183 15.63 15.75 18.20
N GLN A 184 15.03 16.48 19.14
CA GLN A 184 13.57 16.58 19.30
C GLN A 184 12.85 16.93 17.99
N GLN A 185 13.46 17.82 17.21
CA GLN A 185 12.95 18.28 15.93
C GLN A 185 12.98 17.23 14.81
N PHE A 186 13.80 16.18 14.95
CA PHE A 186 13.90 15.07 14.00
C PHE A 186 13.08 13.85 14.45
N LYS A 187 12.51 13.86 15.66
CA LYS A 187 11.72 12.73 16.16
C LYS A 187 10.53 12.37 15.27
N PRO A 188 9.73 13.32 14.76
CA PRO A 188 8.59 12.96 13.91
C PRO A 188 9.02 12.25 12.63
N ILE A 189 10.00 12.82 11.91
CA ILE A 189 10.51 12.23 10.67
C ILE A 189 11.27 10.92 10.92
N ALA A 190 11.97 10.79 12.04
CA ALA A 190 12.65 9.55 12.40
C ALA A 190 11.64 8.44 12.72
N ALA A 191 10.62 8.71 13.53
CA ALA A 191 9.55 7.77 13.83
C ALA A 191 8.84 7.32 12.53
N GLN A 192 8.51 8.28 11.65
CA GLN A 192 7.89 7.98 10.36
C GLN A 192 8.79 7.16 9.44
N SER A 193 10.08 7.49 9.36
CA SER A 193 11.08 6.75 8.56
C SER A 193 11.18 5.30 9.02
N LEU A 194 11.30 5.09 10.33
CA LEU A 194 11.39 3.76 10.94
C LEU A 194 10.09 2.97 10.76
N ALA A 195 8.93 3.60 10.97
CA ALA A 195 7.63 2.96 10.80
C ALA A 195 7.39 2.51 9.34
N ARG A 196 7.72 3.37 8.37
CA ARG A 196 7.58 3.04 6.93
C ARG A 196 8.53 1.91 6.54
N ALA A 197 9.81 2.03 6.92
CA ALA A 197 10.79 0.99 6.65
C ALA A 197 10.44 -0.34 7.31
N ALA A 198 9.82 -0.32 8.50
CA ALA A 198 9.36 -1.53 9.16
C ALA A 198 8.29 -2.27 8.34
N VAL A 199 7.31 -1.54 7.80
CA VAL A 199 6.28 -2.13 6.93
C VAL A 199 6.89 -2.67 5.64
N ASP A 200 7.82 -1.93 5.03
CA ASP A 200 8.46 -2.32 3.76
C ASP A 200 9.28 -3.61 3.88
N VAL A 201 9.96 -3.81 5.02
CA VAL A 201 10.79 -5.01 5.26
C VAL A 201 10.05 -6.14 5.96
N ALA A 202 8.78 -5.96 6.37
CA ALA A 202 8.03 -6.94 7.15
C ALA A 202 8.04 -8.34 6.52
N SER A 203 7.84 -8.43 5.21
CA SER A 203 7.79 -9.73 4.50
C SER A 203 9.16 -10.36 4.25
N SER A 204 10.23 -9.56 4.16
CA SER A 204 11.57 -10.03 3.79
C SER A 204 12.52 -10.21 4.99
N ASP A 205 12.35 -9.39 6.02
CA ASP A 205 13.09 -9.43 7.28
C ASP A 205 12.17 -9.06 8.47
N PRO A 206 11.35 -10.03 8.94
CA PRO A 206 10.40 -9.79 10.03
C PRO A 206 11.05 -9.34 11.34
N THR A 207 12.27 -9.79 11.62
CA THR A 207 13.00 -9.43 12.84
C THR A 207 13.39 -7.95 12.80
N LYS A 208 13.93 -7.49 11.66
CA LYS A 208 14.30 -6.08 11.48
C LYS A 208 13.08 -5.17 11.43
N ALA A 209 11.98 -5.62 10.83
CA ALA A 209 10.72 -4.90 10.87
C ALA A 209 10.25 -4.65 12.31
N LEU A 210 10.35 -5.67 13.17
CA LEU A 210 9.97 -5.55 14.57
C LEU A 210 10.85 -4.55 15.32
N ASP A 211 12.17 -4.61 15.13
CA ASP A 211 13.11 -3.67 15.74
C ASP A 211 12.83 -2.21 15.32
N TYR A 212 12.67 -1.95 14.03
CA TYR A 212 12.32 -0.63 13.51
C TYR A 212 10.98 -0.13 14.05
N ALA A 213 9.94 -0.97 14.07
CA ALA A 213 8.64 -0.56 14.55
C ALA A 213 8.63 -0.27 16.06
N GLN A 214 9.35 -1.06 16.87
CA GLN A 214 9.52 -0.80 18.29
C GLN A 214 10.23 0.54 18.54
N LYS A 215 11.29 0.83 17.78
CA LYS A 215 11.97 2.14 17.84
C LYS A 215 11.05 3.29 17.42
N ALA A 216 10.25 3.12 16.37
CA ALA A 216 9.28 4.13 15.96
C ALA A 216 8.28 4.44 17.08
N VAL A 217 7.72 3.43 17.75
CA VAL A 217 6.80 3.60 18.90
C VAL A 217 7.50 4.24 20.11
N ALA A 218 8.76 3.90 20.37
CA ALA A 218 9.54 4.50 21.45
C ALA A 218 9.84 5.98 21.23
N ILE A 219 9.99 6.42 19.96
CA ILE A 219 10.19 7.82 19.60
C ILE A 219 8.85 8.56 19.64
N GLU A 220 7.83 8.02 18.95
CA GLU A 220 6.46 8.57 18.93
C GLU A 220 5.41 7.45 18.97
N PRO A 221 4.65 7.29 20.07
CA PRO A 221 3.64 6.24 20.21
C PRO A 221 2.30 6.61 19.55
N ASN A 222 2.35 7.14 18.33
CA ASN A 222 1.18 7.55 17.55
C ASN A 222 0.55 6.37 16.77
N THR A 223 -0.59 6.60 16.13
CA THR A 223 -1.34 5.57 15.37
C THR A 223 -0.49 4.93 14.26
N ASN A 224 0.34 5.71 13.56
CA ASN A 224 1.17 5.21 12.46
C ASN A 224 2.29 4.29 12.97
N SER A 225 3.00 4.68 14.03
CA SER A 225 4.05 3.86 14.64
C SER A 225 3.47 2.56 15.21
N LYS A 226 2.30 2.63 15.86
CA LYS A 226 1.61 1.44 16.38
C LYS A 226 1.09 0.53 15.27
N TYR A 227 0.60 1.09 14.17
CA TYR A 227 0.21 0.29 13.00
C TYR A 227 1.40 -0.47 12.42
N ALA A 228 2.55 0.21 12.25
CA ALA A 228 3.79 -0.46 11.83
C ALA A 228 4.21 -1.57 12.81
N LEU A 229 4.06 -1.35 14.12
CA LEU A 229 4.32 -2.39 15.12
C LEU A 229 3.37 -3.58 14.97
N GLY A 230 2.07 -3.36 14.80
CA GLY A 230 1.12 -4.44 14.55
C GLY A 230 1.46 -5.26 13.31
N GLN A 231 1.85 -4.61 12.21
CA GLN A 231 2.29 -5.27 10.98
C GLN A 231 3.58 -6.06 11.16
N ALA A 232 4.57 -5.50 11.87
CA ALA A 232 5.81 -6.19 12.16
C ALA A 232 5.61 -7.39 13.10
N GLN A 233 4.75 -7.26 14.10
CA GLN A 233 4.34 -8.37 14.98
C GLN A 233 3.65 -9.47 14.19
N LEU A 234 2.75 -9.15 13.26
CA LEU A 234 2.14 -10.12 12.35
C LEU A 234 3.17 -10.89 11.54
N ALA A 235 4.08 -10.18 10.88
CA ALA A 235 5.12 -10.80 10.06
C ALA A 235 6.05 -11.68 10.90
N ASN A 236 6.35 -11.25 12.13
CA ASN A 236 7.16 -12.01 13.08
C ASN A 236 6.36 -13.08 13.85
N LYS A 237 5.12 -13.37 13.44
CA LYS A 237 4.22 -14.39 14.01
C LYS A 237 3.86 -14.17 15.48
N GLN A 238 3.98 -12.95 15.98
CA GLN A 238 3.55 -12.53 17.30
C GLN A 238 2.06 -12.17 17.28
N TYR A 239 1.21 -13.14 16.93
CA TYR A 239 -0.19 -12.86 16.55
C TYR A 239 -1.03 -12.27 17.71
N THR A 240 -0.85 -12.76 18.94
CA THR A 240 -1.57 -12.22 20.10
C THR A 240 -1.22 -10.75 20.36
N ASP A 241 0.07 -10.42 20.29
CA ASP A 241 0.55 -9.04 20.47
C ASP A 241 0.08 -8.15 19.31
N ALA A 242 0.12 -8.67 18.08
CA ALA A 242 -0.38 -7.99 16.90
C ALA A 242 -1.86 -7.64 17.03
N ILE A 243 -2.71 -8.59 17.46
CA ILE A 243 -4.14 -8.35 17.70
C ILE A 243 -4.31 -7.23 18.74
N ALA A 244 -3.60 -7.30 19.87
CA ALA A 244 -3.70 -6.29 20.91
C ALA A 244 -3.30 -4.88 20.41
N THR A 245 -2.19 -4.79 19.67
CA THR A 245 -1.71 -3.53 19.07
C THR A 245 -2.68 -3.00 18.02
N LEU A 246 -3.12 -3.85 17.08
CA LEU A 246 -3.99 -3.47 15.97
C LEU A 246 -5.41 -3.12 16.45
N LYS A 247 -5.93 -3.74 17.52
CA LYS A 247 -7.18 -3.30 18.17
C LYS A 247 -7.09 -1.86 18.67
N GLN A 248 -5.96 -1.45 19.26
CA GLN A 248 -5.77 -0.06 19.70
C GLN A 248 -5.70 0.91 18.51
N VAL A 249 -5.00 0.51 17.44
CA VAL A 249 -4.88 1.29 16.20
C VAL A 249 -6.26 1.47 15.56
N HIS A 250 -7.04 0.39 15.45
CA HIS A 250 -8.41 0.40 14.93
C HIS A 250 -9.29 1.38 15.72
N ALA A 251 -9.34 1.24 17.05
CA ALA A 251 -10.16 2.12 17.89
C ALA A 251 -9.79 3.60 17.70
N ALA A 252 -8.50 3.94 17.65
CA ALA A 252 -8.04 5.31 17.43
C ALA A 252 -8.39 5.84 16.03
N ALA A 253 -8.16 5.04 15.00
CA ALA A 253 -8.41 5.41 13.60
C ALA A 253 -9.90 5.60 13.30
N PHE A 254 -10.77 4.78 13.89
CA PHE A 254 -12.21 4.85 13.65
C PHE A 254 -12.89 5.96 14.46
N ALA A 255 -12.32 6.35 15.61
CA ALA A 255 -12.74 7.53 16.34
C ALA A 255 -12.37 8.85 15.65
N ASP A 256 -11.33 8.87 14.81
CA ASP A 256 -10.90 10.05 14.07
C ASP A 256 -11.62 10.17 12.71
N PRO A 257 -12.49 11.18 12.52
CA PRO A 257 -13.17 11.40 11.23
C PRO A 257 -12.22 11.82 10.11
N LYS A 258 -11.00 12.28 10.41
CA LYS A 258 -10.00 12.66 9.41
C LYS A 258 -9.21 11.47 8.86
N THR A 259 -9.29 10.30 9.50
CA THR A 259 -8.58 9.12 9.01
C THR A 259 -9.16 8.68 7.66
N PRO A 260 -8.35 8.59 6.59
CA PRO A 260 -8.83 8.18 5.28
C PRO A 260 -9.44 6.77 5.29
N THR A 261 -10.49 6.56 4.49
CA THR A 261 -11.12 5.24 4.35
C THR A 261 -10.12 4.15 3.96
N SER A 262 -9.16 4.46 3.09
CA SER A 262 -8.11 3.52 2.69
C SER A 262 -7.23 3.08 3.86
N ALA A 263 -6.93 3.97 4.81
CA ALA A 263 -6.18 3.64 6.01
C ALA A 263 -7.01 2.74 6.95
N LYS A 264 -8.31 3.02 7.11
CA LYS A 264 -9.23 2.17 7.88
C LYS A 264 -9.29 0.76 7.30
N VAL A 265 -9.45 0.64 5.98
CA VAL A 265 -9.43 -0.65 5.27
C VAL A 265 -8.12 -1.41 5.47
N ALA A 266 -6.97 -0.72 5.45
CA ALA A 266 -5.67 -1.35 5.68
C ALA A 266 -5.55 -1.89 7.13
N ILE A 267 -6.03 -1.13 8.11
CA ILE A 267 -6.08 -1.55 9.51
C ILE A 267 -7.00 -2.76 9.68
N ASP A 268 -8.19 -2.74 9.07
CA ASP A 268 -9.13 -3.85 9.11
C ASP A 268 -8.51 -5.11 8.52
N THR A 269 -7.86 -4.98 7.37
CA THR A 269 -7.16 -6.07 6.69
C THR A 269 -6.09 -6.69 7.60
N ALA A 270 -5.25 -5.86 8.22
CA ALA A 270 -4.21 -6.33 9.13
C ALA A 270 -4.80 -7.07 10.34
N LEU A 271 -5.82 -6.50 10.97
CA LEU A 271 -6.44 -7.11 12.15
C LEU A 271 -7.18 -8.41 11.81
N MET A 272 -7.92 -8.46 10.70
CA MET A 272 -8.55 -9.68 10.20
C MET A 272 -7.53 -10.76 9.85
N ASN A 273 -6.39 -10.40 9.27
CA ASN A 273 -5.28 -11.34 9.07
C ASN A 273 -4.76 -11.89 10.40
N ALA A 274 -4.66 -11.06 11.45
CA ALA A 274 -4.23 -11.50 12.77
C ALA A 274 -5.21 -12.51 13.41
N TYR A 275 -6.52 -12.28 13.29
CA TYR A 275 -7.53 -13.23 13.74
C TYR A 275 -7.51 -14.53 12.96
N LEU A 276 -7.31 -14.47 11.64
CA LEU A 276 -7.18 -15.66 10.82
C LEU A 276 -6.03 -16.55 11.30
N GLN A 277 -4.86 -15.97 11.60
CA GLN A 277 -3.70 -16.72 12.09
C GLN A 277 -3.93 -17.35 13.47
N THR A 278 -4.78 -16.75 14.30
CA THR A 278 -5.17 -17.31 15.61
C THR A 278 -6.43 -18.17 15.57
N LYS A 279 -7.06 -18.30 14.39
CA LYS A 279 -8.36 -18.95 14.18
C LYS A 279 -9.48 -18.34 15.04
N ASP A 280 -9.38 -17.04 15.36
CA ASP A 280 -10.41 -16.29 16.08
C ASP A 280 -11.56 -15.95 15.12
N THR A 281 -12.44 -16.93 14.94
CA THR A 281 -13.60 -16.80 14.05
C THR A 281 -14.65 -15.83 14.57
N GLN A 282 -14.71 -15.58 15.88
CA GLN A 282 -15.71 -14.71 16.49
C GLN A 282 -15.40 -13.24 16.20
N ASP A 283 -14.19 -12.79 16.52
CA ASP A 283 -13.79 -11.40 16.28
C ASP A 283 -13.68 -11.10 14.77
N MET A 284 -13.28 -12.09 13.97
CA MET A 284 -13.31 -12.00 12.50
C MET A 284 -14.73 -11.75 11.96
N GLN A 285 -15.74 -12.47 12.47
CA GLN A 285 -17.14 -12.27 12.05
C GLN A 285 -17.70 -10.92 12.50
N ALA A 286 -17.32 -10.46 13.70
CA ALA A 286 -17.71 -9.15 14.20
C ALA A 286 -17.18 -8.02 13.29
N MET A 287 -15.90 -8.09 12.89
CA MET A 287 -15.31 -7.14 11.94
C MET A 287 -15.96 -7.22 10.56
N ALA A 288 -16.28 -8.43 10.08
CA ALA A 288 -16.98 -8.60 8.82
C ALA A 288 -18.36 -7.92 8.83
N ALA A 289 -19.07 -7.96 9.97
CA ALA A 289 -20.34 -7.27 10.15
C ALA A 289 -20.18 -5.75 10.18
N GLU A 290 -19.17 -5.23 10.87
CA GLU A 290 -18.85 -3.79 10.92
C GLU A 290 -18.54 -3.24 9.52
N ALA A 291 -17.70 -3.93 8.75
CA ALA A 291 -17.36 -3.55 7.38
C ALA A 291 -18.61 -3.47 6.47
N LYS A 292 -19.55 -4.41 6.62
CA LYS A 292 -20.82 -4.41 5.88
C LYS A 292 -21.81 -3.34 6.34
N GLN A 293 -21.73 -2.90 7.59
CA GLN A 293 -22.53 -1.77 8.06
C GLN A 293 -22.03 -0.45 7.46
N LEU A 294 -20.72 -0.29 7.29
CA LEU A 294 -20.12 0.89 6.67
C LEU A 294 -20.32 0.92 5.15
N ASP A 295 -20.18 -0.24 4.50
CA ASP A 295 -20.45 -0.42 3.09
C ASP A 295 -21.11 -1.80 2.85
N PRO A 296 -22.43 -1.84 2.60
CA PRO A 296 -23.17 -3.07 2.33
C PRO A 296 -22.62 -3.89 1.15
N ASN A 297 -21.91 -3.26 0.21
CA ASN A 297 -21.30 -3.90 -0.94
C ASN A 297 -19.82 -4.25 -0.73
N SER A 298 -19.29 -4.07 0.48
CA SER A 298 -17.89 -4.34 0.78
C SER A 298 -17.56 -5.82 0.58
N THR A 299 -16.66 -6.08 -0.38
CA THR A 299 -16.08 -7.42 -0.57
C THR A 299 -14.88 -7.66 0.35
N LEU A 300 -14.45 -6.67 1.13
CA LEU A 300 -13.26 -6.76 1.97
C LEU A 300 -13.28 -7.99 2.91
N PRO A 301 -14.36 -8.25 3.67
CA PRO A 301 -14.41 -9.45 4.51
C PRO A 301 -14.31 -10.74 3.69
N GLY A 302 -15.03 -10.80 2.56
CA GLY A 302 -14.99 -11.95 1.66
C GLY A 302 -13.60 -12.19 1.08
N ARG A 303 -12.89 -11.12 0.75
CA ARG A 303 -11.52 -11.17 0.25
C ARG A 303 -10.56 -11.68 1.31
N VAL A 304 -10.54 -11.08 2.49
CA VAL A 304 -9.56 -11.43 3.54
C VAL A 304 -9.80 -12.84 4.08
N ILE A 305 -11.05 -13.15 4.45
CA ILE A 305 -11.42 -14.47 4.97
C ILE A 305 -11.22 -15.53 3.88
N GLY A 306 -11.67 -15.22 2.67
CA GLY A 306 -11.54 -16.10 1.52
C GLY A 306 -10.08 -16.39 1.14
N SER A 307 -9.21 -15.39 1.08
CA SER A 307 -7.77 -15.60 0.86
C SER A 307 -7.12 -16.42 1.98
N GLY A 308 -7.58 -16.25 3.22
CA GLY A 308 -7.13 -17.06 4.33
C GLY A 308 -7.47 -18.55 4.18
N LEU A 309 -8.73 -18.82 3.83
CA LEU A 309 -9.22 -20.17 3.56
C LEU A 309 -8.53 -20.78 2.33
N LEU A 310 -8.23 -19.99 1.29
CA LEU A 310 -7.44 -20.46 0.15
C LEU A 310 -6.07 -20.99 0.59
N ASN A 311 -5.35 -20.26 1.43
CA ASN A 311 -4.05 -20.71 1.92
C ASN A 311 -4.18 -21.96 2.80
N ALA A 312 -5.16 -21.99 3.71
CA ALA A 312 -5.43 -23.18 4.53
C ALA A 312 -5.75 -24.41 3.66
N GLY A 313 -6.57 -24.23 2.62
CA GLY A 313 -6.90 -25.29 1.68
C GLY A 313 -5.69 -25.80 0.89
N VAL A 314 -4.79 -24.91 0.47
CA VAL A 314 -3.52 -25.29 -0.17
C VAL A 314 -2.62 -26.07 0.80
N ASP A 315 -2.50 -25.63 2.05
CA ASP A 315 -1.71 -26.33 3.07
C ASP A 315 -2.28 -27.72 3.38
N ALA A 316 -3.60 -27.83 3.53
CA ALA A 316 -4.31 -29.10 3.70
C ALA A 316 -4.11 -30.02 2.48
N ALA A 317 -4.17 -29.49 1.26
CA ALA A 317 -3.91 -30.24 0.03
C ALA A 317 -2.46 -30.77 -0.03
N ASN A 318 -1.49 -29.96 0.36
CA ASN A 318 -0.07 -30.36 0.45
C ASN A 318 0.15 -31.43 1.52
N ALA A 319 -0.60 -31.38 2.62
CA ALA A 319 -0.64 -32.41 3.65
C ALA A 319 -1.44 -33.66 3.24
N LYS A 320 -1.99 -33.70 2.01
CA LYS A 320 -2.90 -34.74 1.50
C LYS A 320 -4.20 -34.90 2.30
N ASN A 321 -4.57 -33.89 3.08
CA ASN A 321 -5.88 -33.81 3.71
C ASN A 321 -6.89 -33.21 2.72
N TYR A 322 -7.26 -33.98 1.71
CA TYR A 322 -8.09 -33.49 0.60
C TYR A 322 -9.49 -33.06 1.02
N ASP A 323 -10.10 -33.71 2.02
CA ASP A 323 -11.42 -33.35 2.50
C ASP A 323 -11.44 -31.97 3.17
N GLU A 324 -10.42 -31.67 3.99
CA GLU A 324 -10.25 -30.35 4.59
C GLU A 324 -9.93 -29.30 3.52
N ALA A 325 -9.09 -29.63 2.54
CA ALA A 325 -8.78 -28.72 1.44
C ALA A 325 -10.02 -28.33 0.61
N PHE A 326 -10.87 -29.30 0.25
CA PHE A 326 -12.11 -29.00 -0.45
C PHE A 326 -13.06 -28.15 0.39
N LYS A 327 -13.18 -28.45 1.69
CA LYS A 327 -14.00 -27.66 2.61
C LYS A 327 -13.54 -26.21 2.65
N ASP A 328 -12.23 -25.98 2.78
CA ASP A 328 -11.66 -24.64 2.85
C ASP A 328 -11.86 -23.88 1.53
N PHE A 329 -11.66 -24.53 0.38
CA PHE A 329 -11.95 -23.92 -0.92
C PHE A 329 -13.43 -23.60 -1.13
N ASP A 330 -14.34 -24.51 -0.75
CA ASP A 330 -15.79 -24.26 -0.84
C ASP A 330 -16.22 -23.10 0.07
N GLN A 331 -15.66 -23.01 1.29
CA GLN A 331 -15.91 -21.91 2.20
C GLN A 331 -15.32 -20.58 1.67
N ALA A 332 -14.13 -20.61 1.07
CA ALA A 332 -13.53 -19.43 0.45
C ALA A 332 -14.42 -18.88 -0.67
N ALA A 333 -14.94 -19.77 -1.53
CA ALA A 333 -15.82 -19.37 -2.63
C ALA A 333 -17.17 -18.82 -2.18
N ALA A 334 -17.70 -19.29 -1.05
CA ALA A 334 -18.92 -18.76 -0.45
C ALA A 334 -18.72 -17.40 0.25
N GLY A 335 -17.48 -16.93 0.40
CA GLY A 335 -17.12 -15.73 1.16
C GLY A 335 -17.62 -14.40 0.57
N GLY A 336 -18.08 -14.39 -0.68
CA GLY A 336 -18.71 -13.22 -1.30
C GLY A 336 -17.77 -12.27 -2.06
N ASP A 337 -16.52 -12.66 -2.28
CA ASP A 337 -15.62 -11.98 -3.24
C ASP A 337 -15.50 -12.83 -4.53
N PRO A 338 -15.91 -12.32 -5.71
CA PRO A 338 -15.92 -13.10 -6.94
C PRO A 338 -14.55 -13.60 -7.40
N GLU A 339 -13.48 -12.81 -7.20
CA GLU A 339 -12.12 -13.19 -7.61
C GLU A 339 -11.57 -14.30 -6.72
N VAL A 340 -11.83 -14.22 -5.42
CA VAL A 340 -11.53 -15.34 -4.49
C VAL A 340 -12.31 -16.58 -4.91
N ALA A 341 -13.60 -16.46 -5.23
CA ALA A 341 -14.42 -17.59 -5.61
C ALA A 341 -13.94 -18.28 -6.90
N VAL A 342 -13.56 -17.52 -7.93
CA VAL A 342 -12.91 -18.07 -9.14
C VAL A 342 -11.65 -18.83 -8.75
N THR A 343 -10.77 -18.22 -7.96
CA THR A 343 -9.51 -18.86 -7.53
C THR A 343 -9.76 -20.15 -6.75
N ALA A 344 -10.71 -20.14 -5.81
CA ALA A 344 -11.05 -21.27 -4.96
C ALA A 344 -11.61 -22.45 -5.75
N TYR A 345 -12.55 -22.19 -6.67
CA TYR A 345 -13.09 -23.23 -7.55
C TYR A 345 -12.03 -23.79 -8.48
N THR A 346 -11.16 -22.95 -9.05
CA THR A 346 -10.05 -23.41 -9.90
C THR A 346 -9.04 -24.26 -9.12
N GLN A 347 -8.69 -23.89 -7.89
CA GLN A 347 -7.82 -24.69 -7.01
C GLN A 347 -8.47 -26.03 -6.63
N ALA A 348 -9.77 -26.03 -6.31
CA ALA A 348 -10.52 -27.25 -6.05
C ALA A 348 -10.55 -28.18 -7.28
N ALA A 349 -10.70 -27.64 -8.49
CA ALA A 349 -10.62 -28.43 -9.72
C ALA A 349 -9.24 -29.10 -9.86
N PHE A 350 -8.15 -28.33 -9.72
CA PHE A 350 -6.79 -28.90 -9.79
C PHE A 350 -6.48 -29.87 -8.65
N LEU A 351 -7.10 -29.71 -7.48
CA LEU A 351 -6.96 -30.67 -6.39
C LEU A 351 -7.48 -32.05 -6.79
N VAL A 352 -8.62 -32.13 -7.48
CA VAL A 352 -9.17 -33.39 -7.99
C VAL A 352 -8.16 -34.12 -8.89
N ALA A 353 -7.46 -33.39 -9.76
CA ALA A 353 -6.44 -33.95 -10.65
C ALA A 353 -5.21 -34.52 -9.91
N ARG A 354 -4.95 -34.10 -8.66
CA ARG A 354 -3.84 -34.58 -7.83
C ARG A 354 -4.17 -35.83 -7.01
N MET A 355 -5.42 -36.29 -7.01
CA MET A 355 -5.86 -37.48 -6.27
C MET A 355 -5.49 -38.77 -7.02
N ASP A 356 -5.33 -39.88 -6.30
CA ASP A 356 -4.95 -41.19 -6.90
C ASP A 356 -5.94 -41.69 -7.95
N LYS A 357 -7.22 -41.31 -7.82
CA LYS A 357 -8.30 -41.59 -8.78
C LYS A 357 -9.10 -40.32 -9.00
N PRO A 358 -8.68 -39.47 -9.96
CA PRO A 358 -9.38 -38.22 -10.23
C PRO A 358 -10.83 -38.46 -10.67
N ASP A 359 -11.78 -37.82 -10.00
CA ASP A 359 -13.16 -37.73 -10.45
C ASP A 359 -13.28 -36.57 -11.45
N TYR A 360 -13.05 -36.87 -12.73
CA TYR A 360 -13.08 -35.83 -13.77
C TYR A 360 -14.44 -35.14 -13.94
N LYS A 361 -15.54 -35.73 -13.47
CA LYS A 361 -16.85 -35.03 -13.45
C LYS A 361 -16.88 -34.00 -12.34
N ARG A 362 -16.35 -34.33 -11.15
CA ARG A 362 -16.19 -33.37 -10.06
C ARG A 362 -15.22 -32.24 -10.43
N MET A 363 -14.13 -32.57 -11.12
CA MET A 363 -13.18 -31.57 -11.63
C MET A 363 -13.88 -30.59 -12.58
N GLN A 364 -14.64 -31.10 -13.54
CA GLN A 364 -15.41 -30.27 -14.47
C GLN A 364 -16.41 -29.39 -13.72
N ALA A 365 -17.16 -29.94 -12.76
CA ALA A 365 -18.13 -29.16 -12.00
C ALA A 365 -17.52 -27.97 -11.25
N TYR A 366 -16.28 -28.09 -10.76
CA TYR A 366 -15.55 -26.95 -10.17
C TYR A 366 -15.09 -25.94 -11.23
N ALA A 367 -14.56 -26.42 -12.37
CA ALA A 367 -14.20 -25.53 -13.48
C ALA A 367 -15.42 -24.74 -14.00
N ASP A 368 -16.56 -25.40 -14.17
CA ASP A 368 -17.83 -24.76 -14.60
C ASP A 368 -18.27 -23.66 -13.63
N LYS A 369 -18.12 -23.88 -12.31
CA LYS A 369 -18.42 -22.84 -11.29
C LYS A 369 -17.50 -21.63 -11.41
N ALA A 370 -16.20 -21.84 -11.65
CA ALA A 370 -15.26 -20.75 -11.88
C ALA A 370 -15.59 -19.99 -13.17
N LEU A 371 -15.87 -20.70 -14.27
CA LEU A 371 -16.20 -20.12 -15.57
C LEU A 371 -17.56 -19.41 -15.58
N ALA A 372 -18.51 -19.83 -14.73
CA ALA A 372 -19.77 -19.10 -14.55
C ALA A 372 -19.55 -17.70 -13.95
N LEU A 373 -18.52 -17.54 -13.12
CA LEU A 373 -18.13 -16.24 -12.54
C LEU A 373 -17.23 -15.44 -13.48
N LYS A 374 -16.27 -16.11 -14.11
CA LYS A 374 -15.30 -15.51 -15.04
C LYS A 374 -15.13 -16.40 -16.28
N PRO A 375 -15.94 -16.21 -17.33
CA PRO A 375 -15.94 -17.09 -18.51
C PRO A 375 -14.62 -17.16 -19.27
N ASN A 376 -13.75 -16.17 -19.07
CA ASN A 376 -12.46 -16.03 -19.74
C ASN A 376 -11.27 -16.18 -18.79
N ASP A 377 -11.44 -16.95 -17.71
CA ASP A 377 -10.32 -17.28 -16.83
C ASP A 377 -9.47 -18.39 -17.44
N ALA A 378 -8.19 -18.11 -17.72
CA ALA A 378 -7.29 -19.05 -18.38
C ALA A 378 -7.14 -20.35 -17.57
N ALA A 379 -6.96 -20.24 -16.25
CA ALA A 379 -6.74 -21.38 -15.38
C ALA A 379 -8.01 -22.26 -15.24
N ALA A 380 -9.19 -21.65 -15.18
CA ALA A 380 -10.45 -22.39 -15.18
C ALA A 380 -10.73 -23.12 -16.51
N ASN A 381 -10.49 -22.48 -17.67
CA ASN A 381 -10.61 -23.14 -18.97
C ASN A 381 -9.59 -24.29 -19.10
N PHE A 382 -8.37 -24.13 -18.56
CA PHE A 382 -7.37 -25.19 -18.53
C PHE A 382 -7.81 -26.39 -17.67
N ALA A 383 -8.38 -26.12 -16.48
CA ALA A 383 -8.96 -27.15 -15.62
C ALA A 383 -10.13 -27.88 -16.30
N GLU A 384 -11.00 -27.16 -17.01
CA GLU A 384 -12.09 -27.76 -17.80
C GLU A 384 -11.53 -28.68 -18.90
N GLY A 385 -10.50 -28.21 -19.64
CA GLY A 385 -9.83 -28.98 -20.68
C GLY A 385 -9.22 -30.30 -20.17
N ILE A 386 -8.56 -30.28 -19.01
CA ILE A 386 -8.04 -31.49 -18.34
C ILE A 386 -9.19 -32.42 -17.96
N ALA A 387 -10.25 -31.88 -17.36
CA ALA A 387 -11.41 -32.66 -16.94
C ALA A 387 -12.06 -33.39 -18.13
N LEU A 388 -12.28 -32.69 -19.23
CA LEU A 388 -12.87 -33.24 -20.45
C LEU A 388 -11.93 -34.25 -21.12
N THR A 389 -10.62 -34.02 -21.10
CA THR A 389 -9.62 -34.98 -21.61
C THR A 389 -9.66 -36.28 -20.80
N GLY A 390 -9.74 -36.19 -19.48
CA GLY A 390 -9.86 -37.36 -18.60
C GLY A 390 -11.17 -38.14 -18.82
N GLN A 391 -12.28 -37.43 -19.04
CA GLN A 391 -13.55 -38.08 -19.40
C GLN A 391 -13.49 -38.75 -20.77
N TRP A 392 -12.92 -38.08 -21.78
CA TRP A 392 -12.72 -38.65 -23.11
C TRP A 392 -11.85 -39.90 -23.08
N ALA A 393 -10.79 -39.93 -22.27
CA ALA A 393 -9.95 -41.11 -22.12
C ALA A 393 -10.72 -42.37 -21.65
N SER A 394 -11.86 -42.18 -20.99
CA SER A 394 -12.73 -43.26 -20.53
C SER A 394 -13.90 -43.57 -21.48
N SER A 395 -14.46 -42.55 -22.14
CA SER A 395 -15.66 -42.68 -22.98
C SER A 395 -15.36 -42.84 -24.48
N HIS A 396 -14.22 -42.34 -24.94
CA HIS A 396 -13.86 -42.15 -26.34
C HIS A 396 -14.90 -41.37 -27.18
N ASP A 397 -15.68 -40.49 -26.54
CA ASP A 397 -16.70 -39.68 -27.21
C ASP A 397 -16.08 -38.48 -27.97
N ASP A 398 -16.28 -38.43 -29.29
CA ASP A 398 -15.73 -37.39 -30.16
C ASP A 398 -16.23 -35.98 -29.82
N GLY A 399 -17.47 -35.87 -29.31
CA GLY A 399 -18.02 -34.60 -28.82
C GLY A 399 -17.24 -34.05 -27.63
N THR A 400 -16.90 -34.93 -26.68
CA THR A 400 -16.10 -34.63 -25.50
C THR A 400 -14.66 -34.25 -25.89
N LYS A 401 -14.08 -34.96 -26.86
CA LYS A 401 -12.75 -34.63 -27.41
C LYS A 401 -12.72 -33.22 -28.00
N LYS A 402 -13.75 -32.84 -28.77
CA LYS A 402 -13.85 -31.50 -29.34
C LYS A 402 -13.94 -30.43 -28.26
N LYS A 403 -14.81 -30.61 -27.27
CA LYS A 403 -14.94 -29.67 -26.14
C LYS A 403 -13.64 -29.52 -25.35
N ALA A 404 -12.90 -30.61 -25.15
CA ALA A 404 -11.60 -30.57 -24.49
C ALA A 404 -10.60 -29.69 -25.27
N ALA A 405 -10.51 -29.87 -26.59
CA ALA A 405 -9.65 -29.04 -27.44
C ALA A 405 -10.07 -27.56 -27.41
N ASP A 406 -11.37 -27.27 -27.56
CA ASP A 406 -11.90 -25.90 -27.55
C ASP A 406 -11.58 -25.20 -26.20
N ALA A 407 -11.69 -25.90 -25.07
CA ALA A 407 -11.37 -25.37 -23.75
C ALA A 407 -9.85 -25.11 -23.57
N LEU A 408 -8.99 -26.02 -24.03
CA LEU A 408 -7.54 -25.86 -23.98
C LEU A 408 -7.04 -24.72 -24.89
N ASP A 409 -7.59 -24.62 -26.11
CA ASP A 409 -7.27 -23.52 -27.03
C ASP A 409 -7.67 -22.17 -26.44
N LYS A 410 -8.82 -22.10 -25.78
CA LYS A 410 -9.29 -20.90 -25.10
C LYS A 410 -8.41 -20.55 -23.89
N ALA A 411 -7.96 -21.55 -23.13
CA ALA A 411 -7.02 -21.34 -22.02
C ALA A 411 -5.69 -20.76 -22.51
N ASP A 412 -5.11 -21.31 -23.58
CA ASP A 412 -3.86 -20.84 -24.20
C ASP A 412 -3.98 -19.40 -24.72
N GLN A 413 -5.06 -19.08 -25.44
CA GLN A 413 -5.33 -17.73 -25.93
C GLN A 413 -5.41 -16.71 -24.78
N GLN A 414 -6.03 -17.09 -23.67
CA GLN A 414 -6.21 -16.22 -22.51
C GLN A 414 -4.91 -16.08 -21.71
N ALA A 415 -4.16 -17.16 -21.52
CA ALA A 415 -2.84 -17.12 -20.89
C ALA A 415 -1.88 -16.19 -21.64
N LYS A 416 -1.88 -16.23 -22.98
CA LYS A 416 -1.11 -15.30 -23.83
C LYS A 416 -1.55 -13.85 -23.68
N ALA A 417 -2.86 -13.61 -23.63
CA ALA A 417 -3.40 -12.26 -23.43
C ALA A 417 -3.06 -11.69 -22.04
N GLU A 418 -2.95 -12.56 -21.02
CA GLU A 418 -2.62 -12.20 -19.64
C GLU A 418 -1.10 -12.14 -19.37
N GLY A 419 -0.26 -12.51 -20.35
CA GLY A 419 1.19 -12.59 -20.18
C GLY A 419 1.65 -13.72 -19.24
N ASN A 420 0.83 -14.75 -19.07
CA ASN A 420 1.10 -15.89 -18.20
C ASN A 420 1.73 -17.05 -19.00
N GLU A 421 3.04 -16.99 -19.21
CA GLU A 421 3.80 -18.01 -19.95
C GLU A 421 3.80 -19.40 -19.30
N ALA A 422 3.40 -19.53 -18.02
CA ALA A 422 3.35 -20.83 -17.34
C ALA A 422 2.12 -21.68 -17.71
N LEU A 423 1.11 -21.06 -18.33
CA LEU A 423 -0.13 -21.72 -18.80
C LEU A 423 -0.24 -21.77 -20.34
N SER A 424 0.63 -21.05 -21.06
CA SER A 424 0.81 -21.14 -22.52
C SER A 424 1.77 -22.27 -22.88
#